data_AF-A0A2A6P6S0-F1
#
_entry.id   AF-A0A2A6P6S0-F1
#
_cell.length_a   1.000
_cell.length_b   1.000
_cell.length_c   1.000
_cell.angle_alpha   90.00
_cell.angle_beta   90.00
_cell.angle_gamma   90.00
#
_symmetry.space_group_name_H-M   'P 1'
#
loop_
_entity.id
_entity.type
_entity.pdbx_description
1 polymer ?
#
loop_
_entity_poly.entity_id
_entity_poly.type
_entity_poly.pdbx_seq_one_letter_code
_entity_poly.pdbx_strand_id
1 'polypeptide(L)'
;MHKGNNVIEVERSSPRLWRLSRAFVKNDVGAVAVIAAIVFPVLVGAMGLGAETGYWYMEQRQLQHAADVSAHAAAIRHRAGDQQPALQSTALRIASASGYAPGTLAVSTKPGLSAGSSKITVELTETHPRLFSSVFVGEPVTISARAVAEVKGGSKACVLALSGSASGAVTVTGSTQVQLSGCSVVSNSSAADAFLMKNGSAVMSTDCVYTVGEAVTTTGLTMTGCSEPVERVPPTPDPFATIAEPDRLQVQLLPCRTLDYVSSLTYVLDRLVSGLPAIRFCGGLDIKGTITLKPGLYIIDGGDFTVSANAKLSGEGVTFYFTNGAAAKLLGNGDIDLTAPTSGPYAGLLFFGSRRDAGVVHQVTGNLESTLEGNLYIPTGRIEFTGNSTVSGGCTQIIANEITFTGNSKMETCASPTDEIIVGKTVSLIE
;
A
#
# COMPACT_ATOMS: atom_id res chain seq x y z
N MET A 1 -19.02 41.62 118.42
CA MET A 1 -20.47 41.90 118.26
C MET A 1 -20.70 42.09 116.76
N HIS A 2 -21.46 41.33 115.99
CA HIS A 2 -22.61 40.45 116.20
C HIS A 2 -22.40 39.05 115.58
N LYS A 3 -23.14 38.08 116.12
CA LYS A 3 -23.22 36.66 115.75
C LYS A 3 -24.33 36.40 114.71
N GLY A 4 -24.15 35.32 113.95
CA GLY A 4 -25.23 34.42 113.45
C GLY A 4 -25.67 34.68 112.00
N ASN A 5 -26.01 33.69 111.16
CA ASN A 5 -26.02 32.23 111.28
C ASN A 5 -26.11 31.63 109.85
N ASN A 6 -25.61 30.40 109.68
CA ASN A 6 -25.54 29.62 108.43
C ASN A 6 -26.90 29.26 107.80
N VAL A 7 -26.94 29.13 106.46
CA VAL A 7 -27.64 28.04 105.74
C VAL A 7 -26.84 27.67 104.48
N ILE A 8 -26.55 26.38 104.30
CA ILE A 8 -26.00 25.76 103.09
C ILE A 8 -27.21 25.30 102.27
N GLU A 9 -27.30 25.68 100.99
CA GLU A 9 -28.30 25.13 100.06
C GLU A 9 -27.61 24.57 98.81
N VAL A 10 -27.87 23.29 98.55
CA VAL A 10 -27.35 22.49 97.45
C VAL A 10 -28.24 22.73 96.23
N GLU A 11 -27.75 23.46 95.22
CA GLU A 11 -28.51 23.67 93.99
C GLU A 11 -28.37 22.45 93.05
N ARG A 12 -29.46 21.67 92.99
CA ARG A 12 -29.65 20.51 92.10
C ARG A 12 -29.67 20.92 90.63
N SER A 13 -28.98 20.14 89.82
CA SER A 13 -28.94 20.14 88.36
C SER A 13 -30.33 20.24 87.68
N SER A 14 -30.41 21.15 86.71
CA SER A 14 -31.58 21.53 85.91
C SER A 14 -32.35 20.40 85.18
N PRO A 15 -33.68 20.52 84.98
CA PRO A 15 -34.53 19.60 84.22
C PRO A 15 -34.60 19.93 82.70
N ARG A 16 -33.53 20.46 82.11
CA ARG A 16 -33.54 20.93 80.70
C ARG A 16 -33.59 19.79 79.66
N LEU A 17 -33.00 18.63 79.96
CA LEU A 17 -32.97 17.48 79.04
C LEU A 17 -34.35 16.80 78.86
N TRP A 18 -35.19 16.80 79.90
CA TRP A 18 -36.53 16.19 79.86
C TRP A 18 -37.55 16.99 79.04
N ARG A 19 -37.35 18.31 78.92
CA ARG A 19 -38.21 19.17 78.09
C ARG A 19 -37.89 19.04 76.60
N LEU A 20 -36.62 18.78 76.25
CA LEU A 20 -36.21 18.55 74.86
C LEU A 20 -36.69 17.19 74.32
N SER A 21 -36.66 16.13 75.13
CA SER A 21 -37.14 14.80 74.70
C SER A 21 -38.65 14.74 74.49
N ARG A 22 -39.45 15.44 75.32
CA ARG A 22 -40.90 15.55 75.10
C ARG A 22 -41.28 16.45 73.92
N ALA A 23 -40.46 17.45 73.60
CA ALA A 23 -40.65 18.28 72.40
C ALA A 23 -40.35 17.50 71.10
N PHE A 24 -39.44 16.52 71.16
CA PHE A 24 -39.10 15.66 70.02
C PHE A 24 -40.21 14.63 69.70
N VAL A 25 -40.88 14.08 70.71
CA VAL A 25 -41.94 13.07 70.56
C VAL A 25 -43.27 13.65 70.04
N LYS A 26 -43.46 14.98 70.13
CA LYS A 26 -44.70 15.68 69.73
C LYS A 26 -44.61 16.38 68.37
N ASN A 27 -43.54 16.16 67.60
CA ASN A 27 -43.24 16.95 66.41
C ASN A 27 -43.53 16.18 65.12
N ASP A 28 -44.67 16.44 64.50
CA ASP A 28 -45.12 15.80 63.24
C ASP A 28 -44.29 16.24 62.01
N VAL A 29 -43.36 17.19 62.19
CA VAL A 29 -42.40 17.65 61.17
C VAL A 29 -41.28 16.60 60.91
N GLY A 30 -41.14 15.58 61.78
CA GLY A 30 -40.15 14.51 61.63
C GLY A 30 -40.41 13.54 60.47
N ALA A 31 -41.66 13.42 60.01
CA ALA A 31 -42.00 12.54 58.88
C ALA A 31 -41.30 12.96 57.58
N VAL A 32 -41.16 14.27 57.34
CA VAL A 32 -40.42 14.82 56.18
C VAL A 32 -38.94 14.48 56.27
N ALA A 33 -38.35 14.52 57.47
CA ALA A 33 -36.94 14.15 57.67
C ALA A 33 -36.69 12.66 57.42
N VAL A 34 -37.61 11.78 57.81
CA VAL A 34 -37.52 10.33 57.55
C VAL A 34 -37.68 10.02 56.06
N ILE A 35 -38.66 10.64 55.39
CA ILE A 35 -38.85 10.49 53.94
C ILE A 35 -37.62 11.02 53.19
N ALA A 36 -37.11 12.20 53.57
CA ALA A 36 -35.90 12.77 52.99
C ALA A 36 -34.69 11.85 53.22
N ALA A 37 -34.50 11.29 54.42
CA ALA A 37 -33.40 10.39 54.72
C ALA A 37 -33.40 9.11 53.86
N ILE A 38 -34.57 8.64 53.43
CA ILE A 38 -34.71 7.47 52.55
C ILE A 38 -34.57 7.86 51.06
N VAL A 39 -35.16 8.98 50.65
CA VAL A 39 -35.19 9.40 49.23
C VAL A 39 -33.89 10.06 48.79
N PHE A 40 -33.21 10.80 49.66
CA PHE A 40 -32.02 11.57 49.30
C PHE A 40 -30.85 10.68 48.85
N PRO A 41 -30.53 9.54 49.50
CA PRO A 41 -29.53 8.59 48.99
C PRO A 41 -29.87 8.04 47.61
N VAL A 42 -31.16 7.78 47.33
CA VAL A 42 -31.62 7.29 46.02
C VAL A 42 -31.42 8.37 44.95
N LEU A 43 -31.76 9.62 45.24
CA LEU A 43 -31.55 10.75 44.34
C LEU A 43 -30.06 11.00 44.07
N VAL A 44 -29.23 10.99 45.11
CA VAL A 44 -27.77 11.17 44.99
C VAL A 44 -27.15 10.02 44.20
N GLY A 45 -27.57 8.78 44.47
CA GLY A 45 -27.13 7.61 43.71
C GLY A 45 -27.51 7.69 42.23
N ALA A 46 -28.74 8.14 41.92
CA ALA A 46 -29.19 8.34 40.54
C ALA A 46 -28.38 9.44 39.81
N MET A 47 -28.07 10.56 40.49
CA MET A 47 -27.23 11.62 39.93
C MET A 47 -25.78 11.13 39.70
N GLY A 48 -25.23 10.37 40.65
CA GLY A 48 -23.89 9.79 40.54
C GLY A 48 -23.77 8.83 39.36
N LEU A 49 -24.75 7.94 39.19
CA LEU A 49 -24.84 7.05 38.02
C LEU A 49 -25.01 7.84 36.71
N GLY A 50 -25.81 8.90 36.71
CA GLY A 50 -25.96 9.80 35.56
C GLY A 50 -24.64 10.47 35.16
N ALA A 51 -23.86 10.96 36.13
CA ALA A 51 -22.57 11.58 35.87
C ALA A 51 -21.53 10.56 35.37
N GLU A 52 -21.48 9.38 35.98
CA GLU A 52 -20.55 8.32 35.61
C GLU A 52 -20.85 7.73 34.22
N THR A 53 -22.13 7.52 33.87
CA THR A 53 -22.51 7.11 32.52
C THR A 53 -22.19 8.19 31.48
N GLY A 54 -22.35 9.47 31.83
CA GLY A 54 -21.90 10.59 31.01
C GLY A 54 -20.39 10.58 30.78
N TYR A 55 -19.61 10.26 31.81
CA TYR A 55 -18.16 10.08 31.73
C TYR A 55 -17.78 8.91 30.80
N TRP A 56 -18.35 7.72 30.99
CA TRP A 56 -18.10 6.57 30.09
C TRP A 56 -18.47 6.85 28.64
N TYR A 57 -19.56 7.61 28.40
CA TYR A 57 -19.95 7.99 27.05
C TYR A 57 -18.98 9.00 26.41
N MET A 58 -18.34 9.85 27.22
CA MET A 58 -17.26 10.73 26.75
C MET A 58 -16.02 9.90 26.39
N GLU A 59 -15.59 8.98 27.25
CA GLU A 59 -14.46 8.09 27.01
C GLU A 59 -14.69 7.21 25.77
N GLN A 60 -15.89 6.64 25.61
CA GLN A 60 -16.27 5.88 24.41
C GLN A 60 -16.15 6.73 23.13
N ARG A 61 -16.52 8.01 23.15
CA ARG A 61 -16.40 8.89 21.97
C ARG A 61 -14.95 9.25 21.66
N GLN A 62 -14.11 9.45 22.67
CA GLN A 62 -12.68 9.67 22.48
C GLN A 62 -12.01 8.41 21.90
N LEU A 63 -12.37 7.24 22.43
CA LEU A 63 -11.88 5.95 21.95
C LEU A 63 -12.33 5.66 20.51
N GLN A 64 -13.58 6.01 20.16
CA GLN A 64 -14.09 5.90 18.78
C GLN A 64 -13.33 6.82 17.82
N HIS A 65 -13.11 8.08 18.20
CA HIS A 65 -12.30 8.99 17.39
C HIS A 65 -10.90 8.41 17.15
N ALA A 66 -10.24 7.87 18.19
CA ALA A 66 -8.94 7.22 18.06
C ALA A 66 -8.98 5.99 17.14
N ALA A 67 -10.04 5.18 17.20
CA ALA A 67 -10.23 4.03 16.32
C ALA A 67 -10.39 4.47 14.85
N ASP A 68 -11.22 5.48 14.58
CA ASP A 68 -11.51 6.00 13.24
C ASP A 68 -10.23 6.50 12.54
N VAL A 69 -9.47 7.39 13.20
CA VAL A 69 -8.24 7.91 12.60
C VAL A 69 -7.17 6.83 12.43
N SER A 70 -7.14 5.85 13.34
CA SER A 70 -6.19 4.73 13.26
C SER A 70 -6.55 3.75 12.14
N ALA A 71 -7.83 3.43 11.95
CA ALA A 71 -8.32 2.61 10.86
C ALA A 71 -8.04 3.28 9.51
N HIS A 72 -8.29 4.58 9.40
CA HIS A 72 -7.96 5.33 8.20
C HIS A 72 -6.46 5.32 7.91
N ALA A 73 -5.61 5.58 8.91
CA ALA A 73 -4.15 5.57 8.74
C ALA A 73 -3.61 4.18 8.38
N ALA A 74 -4.10 3.13 9.03
CA ALA A 74 -3.75 1.74 8.70
C ALA A 74 -4.18 1.38 7.26
N ALA A 75 -5.35 1.82 6.82
CA ALA A 75 -5.80 1.62 5.44
C ALA A 75 -4.94 2.38 4.41
N ILE A 76 -4.44 3.58 4.74
CA ILE A 76 -3.46 4.29 3.89
C ILE A 76 -2.17 3.47 3.76
N ARG A 77 -1.66 2.91 4.85
CA ARG A 77 -0.47 2.03 4.82
C ARG A 77 -0.72 0.76 4.02
N HIS A 78 -1.88 0.14 4.21
CA HIS A 78 -2.28 -1.04 3.43
C HIS A 78 -2.34 -0.73 1.93
N ARG A 79 -2.92 0.41 1.55
CA ARG A 79 -2.94 0.89 0.16
C ARG A 79 -1.52 1.10 -0.40
N ALA A 80 -0.58 1.51 0.43
CA ALA A 80 0.83 1.66 0.08
C ALA A 80 1.62 0.33 0.07
N GLY A 81 0.97 -0.82 0.27
CA GLY A 81 1.59 -2.15 0.19
C GLY A 81 2.25 -2.65 1.47
N ASP A 82 2.11 -1.91 2.56
CA ASP A 82 2.68 -2.30 3.86
C ASP A 82 2.03 -3.60 4.38
N GLN A 83 2.84 -4.44 5.02
CA GLN A 83 2.42 -5.71 5.63
C GLN A 83 1.84 -5.49 7.04
N GLN A 84 1.13 -6.48 7.59
CA GLN A 84 0.42 -6.38 8.88
C GLN A 84 1.20 -5.72 10.03
N PRO A 85 2.50 -6.00 10.26
CA PRO A 85 3.23 -5.38 11.36
C PRO A 85 3.34 -3.85 11.22
N ALA A 86 3.47 -3.34 9.99
CA ALA A 86 3.54 -1.91 9.71
C ALA A 86 2.16 -1.22 9.87
N LEU A 87 1.08 -1.93 9.55
CA LEU A 87 -0.30 -1.49 9.80
C LEU A 87 -0.56 -1.36 11.31
N GLN A 88 -0.21 -2.39 12.09
CA GLN A 88 -0.39 -2.40 13.55
C GLN A 88 0.42 -1.30 14.24
N SER A 89 1.71 -1.16 13.89
CA SER A 89 2.56 -0.11 14.46
C SER A 89 2.09 1.29 14.10
N THR A 90 1.56 1.50 12.88
CA THR A 90 0.96 2.78 12.49
C THR A 90 -0.34 3.05 13.24
N ALA A 91 -1.25 2.07 13.33
CA ALA A 91 -2.50 2.21 14.07
C ALA A 91 -2.24 2.56 15.54
N LEU A 92 -1.30 1.86 16.21
CA LEU A 92 -0.93 2.15 17.59
C LEU A 92 -0.37 3.57 17.75
N ARG A 93 0.55 3.99 16.88
CA ARG A 93 1.13 5.33 16.93
C ARG A 93 0.07 6.43 16.78
N ILE A 94 -0.89 6.24 15.87
CA ILE A 94 -1.97 7.22 15.63
C ILE A 94 -2.99 7.19 16.76
N ALA A 95 -3.35 6.01 17.27
CA ALA A 95 -4.22 5.86 18.44
C ALA A 95 -3.63 6.60 19.64
N SER A 96 -2.36 6.33 19.98
CA SER A 96 -1.69 6.98 21.11
C SER A 96 -1.56 8.49 20.93
N ALA A 97 -1.29 8.97 19.70
CA ALA A 97 -1.30 10.40 19.40
C ALA A 97 -2.68 11.04 19.53
N SER A 98 -3.75 10.24 19.47
CA SER A 98 -5.15 10.66 19.62
C SER A 98 -5.67 10.53 21.05
N GLY A 99 -4.78 10.25 22.02
CA GLY A 99 -5.11 10.14 23.44
C GLY A 99 -5.43 8.73 23.93
N TYR A 100 -5.33 7.70 23.08
CA TYR A 100 -5.50 6.31 23.49
C TYR A 100 -4.45 5.88 24.52
N ALA A 101 -4.91 5.43 25.68
CA ALA A 101 -4.07 4.82 26.70
C ALA A 101 -3.82 3.33 26.37
N PRO A 102 -2.70 2.72 26.84
CA PRO A 102 -2.38 1.35 26.48
C PRO A 102 -3.40 0.34 27.04
N GLY A 103 -4.31 -0.15 26.18
CA GLY A 103 -5.10 -1.37 26.37
C GLY A 103 -4.82 -2.38 25.26
N THR A 104 -5.83 -3.14 24.79
CA THR A 104 -5.64 -4.05 23.64
C THR A 104 -5.95 -3.35 22.33
N LEU A 105 -5.05 -3.50 21.35
CA LEU A 105 -5.22 -3.02 19.98
C LEU A 105 -5.11 -4.21 19.03
N ALA A 106 -6.09 -4.35 18.15
CA ALA A 106 -6.07 -5.33 17.07
C ALA A 106 -6.28 -4.63 15.73
N VAL A 107 -5.48 -5.01 14.74
CA VAL A 107 -5.67 -4.62 13.33
C VAL A 107 -5.85 -5.87 12.50
N SER A 108 -6.87 -5.90 11.66
CA SER A 108 -7.09 -6.99 10.71
C SER A 108 -7.45 -6.45 9.33
N THR A 109 -7.05 -7.18 8.29
CA THR A 109 -7.40 -6.89 6.90
C THR A 109 -8.24 -8.02 6.33
N LYS A 110 -9.33 -7.70 5.65
CA LYS A 110 -10.19 -8.66 4.94
C LYS A 110 -10.46 -8.15 3.52
N PRO A 111 -10.70 -9.03 2.53
CA PRO A 111 -11.22 -8.62 1.24
C PRO A 111 -12.53 -7.83 1.40
N GLY A 112 -12.73 -6.80 0.58
CA GLY A 112 -13.99 -6.06 0.52
C GLY A 112 -15.01 -6.76 -0.39
N LEU A 113 -16.15 -6.09 -0.61
CA LEU A 113 -17.26 -6.66 -1.42
C LEU A 113 -17.02 -6.55 -2.93
N SER A 114 -16.19 -5.59 -3.35
CA SER A 114 -15.82 -5.40 -4.75
C SER A 114 -14.47 -6.03 -5.03
N ALA A 115 -14.27 -6.53 -6.25
CA ALA A 115 -12.97 -7.04 -6.69
C ALA A 115 -11.88 -5.96 -6.47
N GLY A 116 -10.77 -6.37 -5.84
CA GLY A 116 -9.64 -5.48 -5.55
C GLY A 116 -9.83 -4.50 -4.37
N SER A 117 -11.00 -4.51 -3.69
CA SER A 117 -11.22 -3.73 -2.48
C SER A 117 -10.82 -4.48 -1.21
N SER A 118 -10.50 -3.76 -0.15
CA SER A 118 -10.04 -4.32 1.12
C SER A 118 -10.59 -3.53 2.29
N LYS A 119 -10.97 -4.22 3.36
CA LYS A 119 -11.44 -3.65 4.62
C LYS A 119 -10.37 -3.81 5.68
N ILE A 120 -10.07 -2.72 6.38
CA ILE A 120 -9.10 -2.65 7.46
C ILE A 120 -9.88 -2.30 8.71
N THR A 121 -9.91 -3.22 9.67
CA THR A 121 -10.60 -3.05 10.94
C THR A 121 -9.57 -2.76 12.03
N VAL A 122 -9.81 -1.73 12.82
CA VAL A 122 -9.09 -1.43 14.05
C VAL A 122 -10.05 -1.55 15.22
N GLU A 123 -9.67 -2.35 16.21
CA GLU A 123 -10.39 -2.54 17.46
C GLU A 123 -9.49 -2.08 18.61
N LEU A 124 -10.00 -1.15 19.41
CA LEU A 124 -9.34 -0.60 20.59
C LEU A 124 -10.15 -0.94 21.82
N THR A 125 -9.48 -1.28 22.92
CA THR A 125 -10.13 -1.43 24.22
C THR A 125 -9.38 -0.66 25.30
N GLU A 126 -10.14 -0.08 26.23
CA GLU A 126 -9.60 0.53 27.44
C GLU A 126 -10.37 0.05 28.66
N THR A 127 -9.71 0.05 29.81
CA THR A 127 -10.33 -0.34 31.09
C THR A 127 -10.32 0.85 32.03
N HIS A 128 -11.50 1.23 32.49
CA HIS A 128 -11.72 2.40 33.33
C HIS A 128 -12.27 1.98 34.71
N PRO A 129 -11.80 2.59 35.81
CA PRO A 129 -12.33 2.29 37.14
C PRO A 129 -13.79 2.74 37.26
N ARG A 130 -14.56 2.05 38.09
CA ARG A 130 -15.90 2.49 38.49
C ARG A 130 -15.81 3.57 39.57
N LEU A 131 -16.62 4.61 39.42
CA LEU A 131 -16.78 5.69 40.38
C LEU A 131 -17.96 5.37 41.32
N PHE A 132 -19.14 5.94 41.06
CA PHE A 132 -20.32 5.77 41.90
C PHE A 132 -20.91 4.34 41.83
N SER A 133 -20.77 3.67 40.68
CA SER A 133 -21.27 2.32 40.44
C SER A 133 -20.46 1.22 41.14
N SER A 134 -19.29 1.56 41.70
CA SER A 134 -18.44 0.64 42.46
C SER A 134 -19.13 0.03 43.68
N VAL A 135 -20.15 0.72 44.22
CA VAL A 135 -20.98 0.23 45.34
C VAL A 135 -21.81 -1.01 44.98
N PHE A 136 -22.09 -1.23 43.69
CA PHE A 136 -22.89 -2.37 43.22
C PHE A 136 -22.02 -3.47 42.59
N VAL A 137 -20.95 -3.10 41.89
CA VAL A 137 -20.07 -4.02 41.17
C VAL A 137 -18.63 -3.52 41.30
N GLY A 138 -17.71 -4.39 41.74
CA GLY A 138 -16.30 -4.03 41.96
C GLY A 138 -15.39 -4.10 40.73
N GLU A 139 -15.79 -4.85 39.69
CA GLU A 139 -14.98 -5.02 38.48
C GLU A 139 -14.94 -3.75 37.63
N PRO A 140 -13.77 -3.36 37.07
CA PRO A 140 -13.66 -2.23 36.15
C PRO A 140 -14.58 -2.33 34.92
N VAL A 141 -14.84 -1.20 34.27
CA VAL A 141 -15.59 -1.16 33.00
C VAL A 141 -14.62 -1.21 31.84
N THR A 142 -14.80 -2.19 30.95
CA THR A 142 -14.11 -2.22 29.67
C THR A 142 -14.94 -1.48 28.63
N ILE A 143 -14.32 -0.49 27.99
CA ILE A 143 -14.87 0.32 26.91
C ILE A 143 -14.15 -0.12 25.63
N SER A 144 -14.89 -0.34 24.54
CA SER A 144 -14.33 -0.81 23.28
C SER A 144 -14.80 0.03 22.11
N ALA A 145 -13.90 0.39 21.22
CA ALA A 145 -14.24 1.04 19.95
C ALA A 145 -13.79 0.20 18.77
N ARG A 146 -14.54 0.29 17.69
CA ARG A 146 -14.27 -0.42 16.46
C ARG A 146 -14.49 0.52 15.29
N ALA A 147 -13.54 0.56 14.38
CA ALA A 147 -13.64 1.34 13.15
C ALA A 147 -13.20 0.49 11.96
N VAL A 148 -13.84 0.70 10.81
CA VAL A 148 -13.52 0.01 9.55
C VAL A 148 -13.28 1.02 8.45
N ALA A 149 -12.07 1.00 7.89
CA ALA A 149 -11.74 1.72 6.68
C ALA A 149 -11.78 0.76 5.47
N GLU A 150 -12.37 1.21 4.38
CA GLU A 150 -12.38 0.51 3.10
C GLU A 150 -11.41 1.19 2.12
N VAL A 151 -10.54 0.40 1.51
CA VAL A 151 -9.73 0.77 0.35
C VAL A 151 -10.45 0.25 -0.88
N LYS A 152 -10.90 1.14 -1.78
CA LYS A 152 -11.67 0.77 -2.97
C LYS A 152 -11.34 1.62 -4.19
N GLY A 153 -11.91 1.21 -5.33
CA GLY A 153 -11.70 1.86 -6.61
C GLY A 153 -10.30 1.63 -7.15
N GLY A 154 -9.88 2.56 -8.00
CA GLY A 154 -8.60 2.57 -8.67
C GLY A 154 -8.71 2.29 -10.18
N SER A 155 -7.71 2.76 -10.92
CA SER A 155 -7.52 2.49 -12.34
C SER A 155 -6.36 1.51 -12.51
N LYS A 156 -6.30 0.87 -13.68
CA LYS A 156 -5.18 0.00 -14.02
C LYS A 156 -3.99 0.84 -14.47
N ALA A 157 -2.78 0.47 -14.07
CA ALA A 157 -1.55 1.07 -14.56
C ALA A 157 -0.81 0.10 -15.50
N CYS A 158 -0.25 0.66 -16.56
CA CYS A 158 0.59 -0.05 -17.52
C CYS A 158 2.04 0.45 -17.51
N VAL A 159 2.30 1.58 -16.87
CA VAL A 159 3.63 2.15 -16.68
C VAL A 159 3.78 2.49 -15.21
N LEU A 160 4.79 1.92 -14.55
CA LEU A 160 5.13 2.18 -13.15
C LEU A 160 6.64 2.40 -13.02
N ALA A 161 7.04 3.64 -12.75
CA ALA A 161 8.40 3.94 -12.31
C ALA A 161 8.51 3.75 -10.79
N LEU A 162 9.40 2.84 -10.38
CA LEU A 162 9.59 2.42 -8.99
C LEU A 162 10.53 3.33 -8.19
N SER A 163 11.36 4.14 -8.86
CA SER A 163 12.31 5.02 -8.17
C SER A 163 11.59 5.96 -7.20
N GLY A 164 12.07 6.01 -5.96
CA GLY A 164 11.51 6.89 -4.93
C GLY A 164 11.94 8.35 -5.04
N SER A 165 12.95 8.67 -5.86
CA SER A 165 13.56 10.01 -5.87
C SER A 165 14.15 10.47 -7.22
N ALA A 166 14.05 9.69 -8.29
CA ALA A 166 14.62 10.09 -9.58
C ALA A 166 13.88 11.29 -10.18
N SER A 167 14.63 12.29 -10.63
CA SER A 167 14.12 13.34 -11.51
C SER A 167 13.81 12.73 -12.87
N GLY A 168 12.64 13.04 -13.43
CA GLY A 168 12.18 12.44 -14.69
C GLY A 168 12.00 10.92 -14.62
N ALA A 169 11.60 10.38 -13.47
CA ALA A 169 11.45 8.93 -13.28
C ALA A 169 10.55 8.28 -14.35
N VAL A 170 9.53 9.00 -14.83
CA VAL A 170 8.96 8.78 -16.16
C VAL A 170 9.23 10.00 -17.02
N THR A 171 9.98 9.84 -18.10
CA THR A 171 10.31 10.93 -19.05
C THR A 171 9.69 10.68 -20.41
N VAL A 172 9.04 11.69 -20.98
CA VAL A 172 8.48 11.68 -22.34
C VAL A 172 9.00 12.91 -23.09
N THR A 173 9.86 12.71 -24.09
CA THR A 173 10.53 13.83 -24.80
C THR A 173 10.80 13.52 -26.27
N GLY A 174 11.37 14.48 -27.01
CA GLY A 174 11.59 14.36 -28.45
C GLY A 174 10.31 14.55 -29.26
N SER A 175 10.01 13.61 -30.16
CA SER A 175 8.87 13.63 -31.08
C SER A 175 8.06 12.32 -30.99
N THR A 176 8.06 11.69 -29.81
CA THR A 176 7.43 10.38 -29.59
C THR A 176 5.91 10.50 -29.56
N GLN A 177 5.22 9.43 -29.98
CA GLN A 177 3.78 9.27 -29.89
C GLN A 177 3.43 8.08 -28.99
N VAL A 178 3.23 8.32 -27.70
CA VAL A 178 2.88 7.25 -26.74
C VAL A 178 1.37 7.14 -26.61
N GLN A 179 0.76 5.99 -26.90
CA GLN A 179 -0.69 5.78 -26.84
C GLN A 179 -1.01 4.64 -25.87
N LEU A 180 -1.31 4.97 -24.62
CA LEU A 180 -1.71 4.02 -23.61
C LEU A 180 -3.24 3.97 -23.56
N SER A 181 -3.84 2.80 -23.75
CA SER A 181 -5.30 2.65 -23.84
C SER A 181 -5.84 1.88 -22.64
N GLY A 182 -6.73 2.50 -21.86
CA GLY A 182 -7.37 1.86 -20.70
C GLY A 182 -6.41 1.63 -19.52
N CYS A 183 -5.34 2.42 -19.45
CA CYS A 183 -4.38 2.36 -18.36
C CYS A 183 -3.70 3.70 -18.09
N SER A 184 -3.25 3.86 -16.84
CA SER A 184 -2.59 5.04 -16.29
C SER A 184 -1.06 4.89 -16.23
N VAL A 185 -0.37 6.02 -16.14
CA VAL A 185 1.07 6.11 -15.84
C VAL A 185 1.26 6.46 -14.38
N VAL A 186 2.22 5.80 -13.73
CA VAL A 186 2.56 6.05 -12.34
C VAL A 186 4.05 6.27 -12.13
N SER A 187 4.38 7.24 -11.30
CA SER A 187 5.74 7.50 -10.82
C SER A 187 5.78 7.53 -9.29
N ASN A 188 6.57 6.65 -8.69
CA ASN A 188 6.82 6.63 -7.24
C ASN A 188 7.82 7.70 -6.78
N SER A 189 8.38 8.48 -7.71
CA SER A 189 9.39 9.47 -7.37
C SER A 189 8.77 10.65 -6.65
N SER A 190 9.39 11.10 -5.57
CA SER A 190 9.01 12.31 -4.84
C SER A 190 9.61 13.60 -5.42
N ALA A 191 10.23 13.55 -6.61
CA ALA A 191 10.84 14.71 -7.26
C ALA A 191 9.80 15.71 -7.79
N ALA A 192 10.20 16.98 -7.97
CA ALA A 192 9.35 18.02 -8.56
C ALA A 192 9.07 17.81 -10.07
N ASP A 193 9.69 16.80 -10.66
CA ASP A 193 9.54 16.37 -12.05
C ASP A 193 9.46 14.84 -12.13
N ALA A 194 8.76 14.22 -11.19
CA ALA A 194 8.58 12.77 -11.11
C ALA A 194 8.00 12.18 -12.39
N PHE A 195 7.07 12.91 -13.02
CA PHE A 195 6.71 12.75 -14.42
C PHE A 195 7.21 13.98 -15.18
N LEU A 196 8.01 13.76 -16.23
CA LEU A 196 8.64 14.84 -17.00
C LEU A 196 8.28 14.70 -18.48
N MET A 197 7.39 15.56 -18.93
CA MET A 197 7.14 15.81 -20.34
C MET A 197 7.50 17.25 -20.65
N LYS A 198 8.67 17.46 -21.25
CA LYS A 198 9.25 18.79 -21.51
C LYS A 198 10.09 18.77 -22.78
N ASN A 199 10.18 19.93 -23.45
CA ASN A 199 11.03 20.20 -24.61
C ASN A 199 10.85 19.18 -25.76
N GLY A 200 9.99 19.48 -26.71
CA GLY A 200 9.76 18.63 -27.89
C GLY A 200 8.33 18.74 -28.40
N SER A 201 8.03 17.93 -29.42
CA SER A 201 6.69 17.77 -30.01
C SER A 201 6.07 16.43 -29.62
N ALA A 202 6.54 15.82 -28.53
CA ALA A 202 6.03 14.56 -28.03
C ALA A 202 4.52 14.66 -27.74
N VAL A 203 3.80 13.60 -28.07
CA VAL A 203 2.38 13.44 -27.78
C VAL A 203 2.21 12.16 -26.98
N MET A 204 1.40 12.24 -25.92
CA MET A 204 1.08 11.10 -25.08
C MET A 204 -0.42 11.05 -24.81
N SER A 205 -1.03 9.88 -24.90
CA SER A 205 -2.40 9.61 -24.46
C SER A 205 -2.39 8.51 -23.41
N THR A 206 -3.16 8.69 -22.33
CA THR A 206 -3.30 7.74 -21.21
C THR A 206 -4.60 8.02 -20.47
N ASP A 207 -5.04 7.12 -19.58
CA ASP A 207 -6.20 7.41 -18.73
C ASP A 207 -5.89 8.54 -17.74
N CYS A 208 -4.84 8.38 -16.94
CA CYS A 208 -4.41 9.36 -15.93
C CYS A 208 -2.89 9.25 -15.72
N VAL A 209 -2.31 10.30 -15.15
CA VAL A 209 -0.94 10.30 -14.62
C VAL A 209 -1.01 10.45 -13.11
N TYR A 210 -0.39 9.53 -12.36
CA TYR A 210 -0.30 9.56 -10.90
C TYR A 210 1.17 9.71 -10.46
N THR A 211 1.47 10.65 -9.59
CA THR A 211 2.84 10.87 -9.10
C THR A 211 2.90 11.05 -7.59
N VAL A 212 3.94 10.52 -6.95
CA VAL A 212 4.25 10.84 -5.54
C VAL A 212 4.74 12.28 -5.41
N GLY A 213 5.62 12.70 -6.31
CA GLY A 213 6.06 14.08 -6.49
C GLY A 213 5.13 14.85 -7.42
N GLU A 214 5.72 15.74 -8.22
CA GLU A 214 4.99 16.61 -9.15
C GLU A 214 5.15 16.14 -10.61
N ALA A 215 4.27 16.63 -11.49
CA ALA A 215 4.25 16.33 -12.91
C ALA A 215 4.49 17.60 -13.74
N VAL A 216 5.53 17.58 -14.56
CA VAL A 216 5.78 18.60 -15.58
C VAL A 216 5.20 18.11 -16.90
N THR A 217 4.24 18.85 -17.47
CA THR A 217 3.50 18.44 -18.67
C THR A 217 3.59 19.47 -19.78
N THR A 218 3.20 19.06 -21.00
CA THR A 218 2.98 19.96 -22.15
C THR A 218 1.58 19.77 -22.70
N THR A 219 1.18 20.61 -23.67
CA THR A 219 -0.07 20.44 -24.42
C THR A 219 -0.14 19.14 -25.24
N GLY A 220 0.96 18.38 -25.34
CA GLY A 220 1.00 17.07 -25.99
C GLY A 220 0.45 15.94 -25.13
N LEU A 221 0.21 16.15 -23.83
CA LEU A 221 -0.42 15.17 -22.96
C LEU A 221 -1.95 15.23 -23.08
N THR A 222 -2.56 14.11 -23.43
CA THR A 222 -4.01 13.90 -23.46
C THR A 222 -4.40 12.86 -22.41
N MET A 223 -5.26 13.22 -21.47
CA MET A 223 -5.79 12.29 -20.47
C MET A 223 -7.28 12.06 -20.69
N THR A 224 -7.71 10.80 -20.64
CA THR A 224 -9.10 10.41 -20.90
C THR A 224 -9.89 10.12 -19.62
N GLY A 225 -9.22 9.76 -18.53
CA GLY A 225 -9.80 9.39 -17.24
C GLY A 225 -9.66 10.44 -16.13
N CYS A 226 -8.80 11.45 -16.31
CA CYS A 226 -8.56 12.53 -15.36
C CYS A 226 -8.47 13.89 -16.07
N SER A 227 -8.88 14.98 -15.40
CA SER A 227 -8.77 16.35 -15.93
C SER A 227 -7.36 16.93 -15.85
N GLU A 228 -6.56 16.47 -14.88
CA GLU A 228 -5.18 16.89 -14.64
C GLU A 228 -4.38 15.72 -14.01
N PRO A 229 -3.04 15.74 -14.02
CA PRO A 229 -2.24 14.75 -13.30
C PRO A 229 -2.57 14.76 -11.81
N VAL A 230 -2.69 13.57 -11.20
CA VAL A 230 -2.99 13.41 -9.78
C VAL A 230 -1.67 13.27 -9.02
N GLU A 231 -1.18 14.39 -8.53
CA GLU A 231 0.07 14.49 -7.78
C GLU A 231 -0.09 14.18 -6.29
N ARG A 232 1.04 14.03 -5.59
CA ARG A 232 1.11 13.82 -4.13
C ARG A 232 0.32 12.60 -3.66
N VAL A 233 0.21 11.57 -4.51
CA VAL A 233 -0.39 10.30 -4.11
C VAL A 233 0.63 9.44 -3.36
N PRO A 234 0.20 8.46 -2.53
CA PRO A 234 1.14 7.50 -1.95
C PRO A 234 1.85 6.67 -3.02
N PRO A 235 3.05 6.14 -2.72
CA PRO A 235 3.75 5.26 -3.65
C PRO A 235 2.93 4.00 -3.93
N THR A 236 2.95 3.56 -5.18
CA THR A 236 2.36 2.31 -5.63
C THR A 236 3.34 1.16 -5.34
N PRO A 237 2.89 0.08 -4.69
CA PRO A 237 3.75 -1.08 -4.40
C PRO A 237 4.31 -1.71 -5.67
N ASP A 238 5.51 -2.27 -5.58
CA ASP A 238 6.06 -3.10 -6.66
C ASP A 238 5.25 -4.42 -6.75
N PRO A 239 4.51 -4.67 -7.85
CA PRO A 239 3.66 -5.85 -8.01
C PRO A 239 4.46 -7.15 -8.06
N PHE A 240 5.75 -7.11 -8.43
CA PHE A 240 6.59 -8.28 -8.58
C PHE A 240 7.63 -8.41 -7.47
N ALA A 241 7.57 -7.60 -6.41
CA ALA A 241 8.55 -7.62 -5.30
C ALA A 241 8.72 -9.00 -4.64
N THR A 242 7.67 -9.81 -4.62
CA THR A 242 7.66 -11.15 -4.00
C THR A 242 8.17 -12.26 -4.91
N ILE A 243 8.31 -12.01 -6.22
CA ILE A 243 8.82 -13.01 -7.17
C ILE A 243 10.30 -13.21 -6.91
N ALA A 244 10.69 -14.43 -6.53
CA ALA A 244 12.08 -14.75 -6.25
C ALA A 244 12.94 -14.70 -7.53
N GLU A 245 14.17 -14.20 -7.42
CA GLU A 245 15.15 -14.34 -8.50
C GLU A 245 15.59 -15.82 -8.63
N PRO A 246 16.02 -16.28 -9.83
CA PRO A 246 16.71 -17.55 -9.96
C PRO A 246 17.89 -17.65 -8.97
N ASP A 247 17.99 -18.75 -8.24
CA ASP A 247 19.07 -18.94 -7.27
C ASP A 247 20.45 -18.90 -7.95
N ARG A 248 21.31 -18.00 -7.50
CA ARG A 248 22.61 -17.73 -8.13
C ARG A 248 23.51 -18.97 -8.21
N LEU A 249 23.53 -19.80 -7.17
CA LEU A 249 24.35 -21.00 -7.17
C LEU A 249 23.81 -22.01 -8.19
N GLN A 250 22.49 -22.15 -8.29
CA GLN A 250 21.87 -23.00 -9.32
C GLN A 250 22.10 -22.49 -10.74
N VAL A 251 22.05 -21.16 -10.96
CA VAL A 251 22.39 -20.57 -12.25
C VAL A 251 23.84 -20.88 -12.64
N GLN A 252 24.78 -20.83 -11.68
CA GLN A 252 26.19 -21.14 -11.94
C GLN A 252 26.45 -22.61 -12.29
N LEU A 253 25.56 -23.53 -11.89
CA LEU A 253 25.63 -24.94 -12.28
C LEU A 253 25.19 -25.20 -13.72
N LEU A 254 24.45 -24.27 -14.34
CA LEU A 254 24.06 -24.40 -15.74
C LEU A 254 25.29 -24.18 -16.66
N PRO A 255 25.44 -24.99 -17.72
CA PRO A 255 26.46 -24.78 -18.73
C PRO A 255 26.35 -23.37 -19.34
N CYS A 256 27.48 -22.70 -19.48
CA CYS A 256 27.56 -21.44 -20.19
C CYS A 256 27.47 -21.68 -21.70
N ARG A 257 26.48 -21.08 -22.37
CA ARG A 257 26.24 -21.25 -23.82
C ARG A 257 26.44 -19.94 -24.60
N THR A 258 26.53 -20.10 -25.91
CA THR A 258 26.49 -19.03 -26.91
C THR A 258 25.28 -19.23 -27.84
N LEU A 259 25.00 -18.27 -28.71
CA LEU A 259 23.90 -18.33 -29.69
C LEU A 259 23.85 -19.63 -30.49
N ASP A 260 25.01 -20.20 -30.84
CA ASP A 260 25.14 -21.42 -31.66
C ASP A 260 24.33 -22.60 -31.11
N TYR A 261 24.08 -22.61 -29.80
CA TYR A 261 23.25 -23.61 -29.17
C TYR A 261 21.78 -23.53 -29.62
N VAL A 262 21.21 -22.32 -29.61
CA VAL A 262 19.78 -22.09 -29.90
C VAL A 262 19.47 -21.83 -31.37
N SER A 263 20.47 -21.50 -32.18
CA SER A 263 20.32 -21.45 -33.64
C SER A 263 20.16 -22.84 -34.25
N SER A 264 20.49 -23.92 -33.51
CA SER A 264 20.12 -25.27 -33.90
C SER A 264 18.60 -25.46 -33.75
N LEU A 265 17.90 -25.77 -34.85
CA LEU A 265 16.44 -25.93 -34.85
C LEU A 265 15.94 -27.01 -33.85
N THR A 266 16.85 -27.84 -33.34
CA THR A 266 16.60 -28.88 -32.34
C THR A 266 17.57 -28.77 -31.16
N TYR A 267 17.29 -27.87 -30.22
CA TYR A 267 17.99 -27.83 -28.91
C TYR A 267 17.08 -28.30 -27.77
N VAL A 268 17.66 -28.58 -26.59
CA VAL A 268 16.93 -28.97 -25.38
C VAL A 268 17.30 -28.00 -24.27
N LEU A 269 16.33 -27.59 -23.45
CA LEU A 269 16.64 -26.76 -22.28
C LEU A 269 17.23 -27.63 -21.17
N ASP A 270 18.21 -27.09 -20.47
CA ASP A 270 18.65 -27.64 -19.19
C ASP A 270 17.55 -27.42 -18.13
N ARG A 271 17.77 -27.85 -16.89
CA ARG A 271 16.82 -27.62 -15.79
C ARG A 271 17.54 -27.07 -14.57
N LEU A 272 16.95 -26.05 -13.95
CA LEU A 272 17.29 -25.68 -12.59
C LEU A 272 16.89 -26.79 -11.62
N VAL A 273 17.43 -26.76 -10.40
CA VAL A 273 17.09 -27.74 -9.34
C VAL A 273 15.60 -27.70 -9.00
N SER A 274 14.96 -26.54 -9.19
CA SER A 274 13.50 -26.37 -9.08
C SER A 274 12.69 -27.14 -10.16
N GLY A 275 13.37 -27.74 -11.14
CA GLY A 275 12.75 -28.42 -12.29
C GLY A 275 12.40 -27.49 -13.45
N LEU A 276 12.58 -26.18 -13.30
CA LEU A 276 12.27 -25.18 -14.32
C LEU A 276 13.20 -25.33 -15.54
N PRO A 277 12.66 -25.49 -16.77
CA PRO A 277 13.45 -25.45 -18.00
C PRO A 277 14.18 -24.12 -18.13
N ALA A 278 15.50 -24.17 -18.27
CA ALA A 278 16.33 -22.98 -18.34
C ALA A 278 17.55 -23.18 -19.25
N ILE A 279 18.08 -22.05 -19.73
CA ILE A 279 19.35 -22.00 -20.45
C ILE A 279 20.10 -20.73 -20.03
N ARG A 280 21.43 -20.84 -19.92
CA ARG A 280 22.31 -19.73 -19.53
C ARG A 280 23.24 -19.35 -20.68
N PHE A 281 23.25 -18.07 -21.02
CA PHE A 281 24.21 -17.46 -21.94
C PHE A 281 25.14 -16.53 -21.15
N CYS A 282 26.45 -16.63 -21.35
CA CYS A 282 27.38 -15.71 -20.70
C CYS A 282 28.10 -14.82 -21.71
N GLY A 283 28.27 -13.55 -21.34
CA GLY A 283 28.90 -12.56 -22.22
C GLY A 283 27.98 -12.05 -23.33
N GLY A 284 26.67 -12.20 -23.17
CA GLY A 284 25.65 -11.70 -24.09
C GLY A 284 25.08 -12.75 -25.05
N LEU A 285 24.12 -12.31 -25.85
CA LEU A 285 23.40 -13.10 -26.84
C LEU A 285 23.00 -12.19 -28.01
N ASP A 286 23.51 -12.44 -29.21
CA ASP A 286 23.31 -11.56 -30.37
C ASP A 286 22.55 -12.28 -31.50
N ILE A 287 21.26 -12.01 -31.64
CA ILE A 287 20.37 -12.64 -32.62
C ILE A 287 20.57 -11.97 -34.00
N LYS A 288 20.96 -12.74 -35.02
CA LYS A 288 21.22 -12.23 -36.41
C LYS A 288 20.38 -12.89 -37.52
N GLY A 289 19.46 -13.80 -37.17
CA GLY A 289 18.67 -14.55 -38.14
C GLY A 289 17.29 -14.90 -37.59
N THR A 290 16.66 -15.92 -38.16
CA THR A 290 15.36 -16.43 -37.68
C THR A 290 15.57 -17.46 -36.58
N ILE A 291 15.12 -17.15 -35.37
CA ILE A 291 15.21 -18.03 -34.20
C ILE A 291 13.83 -18.14 -33.56
N THR A 292 13.40 -19.37 -33.31
CA THR A 292 12.20 -19.67 -32.51
C THR A 292 12.60 -20.30 -31.19
N LEU A 293 12.27 -19.62 -30.11
CA LEU A 293 12.55 -20.03 -28.75
C LEU A 293 11.52 -21.04 -28.26
N LYS A 294 11.98 -22.01 -27.46
CA LYS A 294 11.13 -22.96 -26.76
C LYS A 294 10.69 -22.33 -25.43
N PRO A 295 9.51 -22.69 -24.89
CA PRO A 295 9.07 -22.18 -23.60
C PRO A 295 10.10 -22.48 -22.50
N GLY A 296 10.50 -21.47 -21.74
CA GLY A 296 11.54 -21.61 -20.71
C GLY A 296 12.17 -20.30 -20.25
N LEU A 297 13.11 -20.43 -19.31
CA LEU A 297 13.89 -19.34 -18.74
C LEU A 297 15.21 -19.14 -19.49
N TYR A 298 15.41 -17.96 -20.07
CA TYR A 298 16.61 -17.53 -20.77
C TYR A 298 17.42 -16.60 -19.88
N ILE A 299 18.51 -17.11 -19.31
CA ILE A 299 19.37 -16.36 -18.39
C ILE A 299 20.48 -15.71 -19.20
N ILE A 300 20.50 -14.39 -19.22
CA ILE A 300 21.58 -13.58 -19.81
C ILE A 300 22.49 -13.14 -18.66
N ASP A 301 23.66 -13.75 -18.60
CA ASP A 301 24.65 -13.59 -17.54
C ASP A 301 25.83 -12.74 -18.02
N GLY A 302 25.72 -11.42 -17.81
CA GLY A 302 26.60 -10.41 -18.38
C GLY A 302 26.46 -10.23 -19.89
N GLY A 303 27.00 -9.11 -20.40
CA GLY A 303 26.93 -8.72 -21.81
C GLY A 303 25.53 -8.26 -22.25
N ASP A 304 25.34 -8.08 -23.56
CA ASP A 304 24.07 -7.58 -24.10
C ASP A 304 23.27 -8.71 -24.75
N PHE A 305 21.95 -8.73 -24.51
CA PHE A 305 21.00 -9.43 -25.36
C PHE A 305 20.59 -8.51 -26.51
N THR A 306 21.19 -8.72 -27.67
CA THR A 306 20.98 -7.91 -28.86
C THR A 306 20.13 -8.65 -29.86
N VAL A 307 19.14 -7.98 -30.44
CA VAL A 307 18.46 -8.46 -31.66
C VAL A 307 18.87 -7.51 -32.78
N SER A 308 19.65 -8.01 -33.73
CA SER A 308 20.19 -7.22 -34.84
C SER A 308 19.10 -6.90 -35.89
N ALA A 309 19.31 -5.83 -36.66
CA ALA A 309 18.42 -5.46 -37.75
C ALA A 309 18.19 -6.62 -38.75
N ASN A 310 16.93 -6.87 -39.11
CA ASN A 310 16.43 -7.97 -39.96
C ASN A 310 16.44 -9.37 -39.31
N ALA A 311 16.77 -9.51 -38.03
CA ALA A 311 16.54 -10.76 -37.32
C ALA A 311 15.03 -10.99 -37.08
N LYS A 312 14.60 -12.25 -37.02
CA LYS A 312 13.26 -12.63 -36.59
C LYS A 312 13.36 -13.52 -35.36
N LEU A 313 12.83 -13.05 -34.24
CA LEU A 313 12.83 -13.76 -32.98
C LEU A 313 11.39 -14.04 -32.56
N SER A 314 11.01 -15.31 -32.47
CA SER A 314 9.71 -15.69 -31.93
C SER A 314 9.85 -16.60 -30.71
N GLY A 315 8.89 -16.58 -29.79
CA GLY A 315 8.91 -17.45 -28.61
C GLY A 315 7.67 -17.29 -27.74
N GLU A 316 6.99 -18.40 -27.49
CA GLU A 316 5.86 -18.45 -26.58
C GLU A 316 6.26 -19.02 -25.22
N GLY A 317 5.77 -18.41 -24.15
CA GLY A 317 6.04 -18.86 -22.79
C GLY A 317 7.50 -18.73 -22.37
N VAL A 318 8.13 -17.61 -22.76
CA VAL A 318 9.55 -17.35 -22.46
C VAL A 318 9.70 -16.23 -21.43
N THR A 319 10.70 -16.38 -20.56
CA THR A 319 11.14 -15.33 -19.65
C THR A 319 12.63 -15.10 -19.84
N PHE A 320 13.05 -13.85 -20.01
CA PHE A 320 14.45 -13.46 -20.02
C PHE A 320 14.84 -12.89 -18.66
N TYR A 321 15.81 -13.50 -18.00
CA TYR A 321 16.39 -13.01 -16.76
C TYR A 321 17.77 -12.39 -17.03
N PHE A 322 17.92 -11.10 -16.73
CA PHE A 322 19.15 -10.35 -16.95
C PHE A 322 19.90 -10.19 -15.64
N THR A 323 21.15 -10.64 -15.58
CA THR A 323 21.98 -10.59 -14.37
C THR A 323 23.43 -10.26 -14.67
N ASN A 324 24.18 -9.84 -13.65
CA ASN A 324 25.59 -9.47 -13.72
C ASN A 324 25.85 -8.37 -14.76
N GLY A 325 25.01 -7.32 -14.70
CA GLY A 325 25.08 -6.17 -15.61
C GLY A 325 24.56 -6.41 -17.02
N ALA A 326 23.87 -7.53 -17.28
CA ALA A 326 23.32 -7.79 -18.61
C ALA A 326 22.20 -6.82 -18.99
N ALA A 327 22.20 -6.34 -20.24
CA ALA A 327 21.18 -5.42 -20.76
C ALA A 327 20.44 -6.01 -21.96
N ALA A 328 19.16 -5.69 -22.09
CA ALA A 328 18.40 -5.94 -23.31
C ALA A 328 18.63 -4.76 -24.28
N LYS A 329 19.06 -5.05 -25.51
CA LYS A 329 19.28 -4.08 -26.57
C LYS A 329 18.58 -4.55 -27.84
N LEU A 330 17.28 -4.30 -27.91
CA LEU A 330 16.49 -4.64 -29.08
C LEU A 330 16.69 -3.52 -30.11
N LEU A 331 17.65 -3.69 -31.03
CA LEU A 331 18.16 -2.63 -31.90
C LEU A 331 17.80 -2.87 -33.37
N GLY A 332 17.01 -1.97 -33.94
CA GLY A 332 16.69 -1.94 -35.38
C GLY A 332 15.46 -2.76 -35.74
N ASN A 333 15.12 -2.78 -37.05
CA ASN A 333 13.84 -3.28 -37.59
C ASN A 333 13.69 -4.82 -37.57
N GLY A 334 14.10 -5.50 -36.51
CA GLY A 334 13.83 -6.92 -36.31
C GLY A 334 12.35 -7.19 -36.01
N ASP A 335 11.87 -8.36 -36.41
CA ASP A 335 10.53 -8.87 -36.09
C ASP A 335 10.63 -9.69 -34.79
N ILE A 336 10.12 -9.15 -33.69
CA ILE A 336 10.18 -9.77 -32.35
C ILE A 336 8.75 -10.08 -31.91
N ASP A 337 8.47 -11.36 -31.73
CA ASP A 337 7.17 -11.87 -31.26
C ASP A 337 7.38 -12.77 -30.04
N LEU A 338 7.26 -12.17 -28.84
CA LEU A 338 7.57 -12.84 -27.58
C LEU A 338 6.40 -12.73 -26.62
N THR A 339 5.98 -13.87 -26.07
CA THR A 339 4.95 -13.91 -25.02
C THR A 339 5.48 -14.54 -23.73
N ALA A 340 5.19 -13.89 -22.62
CA ALA A 340 5.50 -14.40 -21.29
C ALA A 340 4.75 -15.71 -20.98
N PRO A 341 5.27 -16.57 -20.09
CA PRO A 341 4.54 -17.76 -19.66
C PRO A 341 3.25 -17.39 -18.92
N THR A 342 2.19 -18.19 -19.09
CA THR A 342 0.90 -18.01 -18.40
C THR A 342 0.82 -18.74 -17.05
N SER A 343 1.85 -19.52 -16.71
CA SER A 343 1.92 -20.29 -15.46
C SER A 343 3.37 -20.50 -15.01
N GLY A 344 3.54 -21.01 -13.80
CA GLY A 344 4.87 -21.21 -13.20
C GLY A 344 5.37 -19.98 -12.42
N PRO A 345 6.60 -20.03 -11.89
CA PRO A 345 7.12 -19.03 -10.96
C PRO A 345 7.34 -17.65 -11.58
N TYR A 346 7.44 -17.57 -12.91
CA TYR A 346 7.63 -16.34 -13.67
C TYR A 346 6.44 -16.03 -14.58
N ALA A 347 5.25 -16.56 -14.25
CA ALA A 347 4.03 -16.27 -15.00
C ALA A 347 3.86 -14.75 -15.18
N GLY A 348 3.54 -14.32 -16.40
CA GLY A 348 3.38 -12.93 -16.77
C GLY A 348 4.68 -12.15 -16.93
N LEU A 349 5.86 -12.65 -16.55
CA LEU A 349 7.14 -11.93 -16.71
C LEU A 349 7.81 -12.29 -18.03
N LEU A 350 7.87 -11.33 -18.95
CA LEU A 350 8.64 -11.47 -20.19
C LEU A 350 10.11 -11.15 -19.91
N PHE A 351 10.39 -9.97 -19.34
CA PHE A 351 11.73 -9.55 -18.92
C PHE A 351 11.79 -9.40 -17.40
N PHE A 352 12.85 -9.93 -16.80
CA PHE A 352 13.15 -9.78 -15.38
C PHE A 352 14.61 -9.35 -15.21
N GLY A 353 14.82 -8.07 -14.87
CA GLY A 353 16.11 -7.53 -14.46
C GLY A 353 16.42 -7.88 -13.02
N SER A 354 17.63 -8.38 -12.79
CA SER A 354 18.17 -8.64 -11.45
C SER A 354 18.12 -7.39 -10.57
N ARG A 355 17.52 -7.52 -9.38
CA ARG A 355 17.44 -6.50 -8.32
C ARG A 355 18.79 -6.14 -7.73
N ARG A 356 19.85 -6.86 -8.11
CA ARG A 356 21.22 -6.64 -7.65
C ARG A 356 22.04 -5.80 -8.64
N ASP A 357 21.54 -5.62 -9.85
CA ASP A 357 22.20 -4.89 -10.93
C ASP A 357 21.55 -3.51 -11.05
N ALA A 358 22.15 -2.51 -10.39
CA ALA A 358 21.64 -1.15 -10.37
C ALA A 358 22.12 -0.34 -11.58
N GLY A 359 21.23 0.50 -12.13
CA GLY A 359 21.58 1.46 -13.18
C GLY A 359 21.78 0.85 -14.58
N VAL A 360 21.47 -0.42 -14.78
CA VAL A 360 21.50 -1.05 -16.12
C VAL A 360 20.43 -0.44 -17.00
N VAL A 361 20.79 -0.09 -18.24
CA VAL A 361 19.88 0.51 -19.22
C VAL A 361 19.48 -0.54 -20.25
N HIS A 362 18.18 -0.86 -20.28
CA HIS A 362 17.57 -1.69 -21.31
C HIS A 362 16.99 -0.79 -22.40
N GLN A 363 17.30 -1.08 -23.66
CA GLN A 363 16.93 -0.25 -24.79
C GLN A 363 16.05 -1.04 -25.77
N VAL A 364 14.97 -0.41 -26.19
CA VAL A 364 14.07 -0.88 -27.25
C VAL A 364 14.03 0.18 -28.34
N THR A 365 14.52 -0.16 -29.53
CA THR A 365 14.75 0.80 -30.61
C THR A 365 14.28 0.29 -31.97
N GLY A 366 13.27 0.96 -32.55
CA GLY A 366 12.95 0.88 -33.98
C GLY A 366 12.43 -0.46 -34.49
N ASN A 367 11.17 -0.82 -34.24
CA ASN A 367 10.60 -2.07 -34.71
C ASN A 367 9.27 -1.77 -35.40
N LEU A 368 9.15 -2.08 -36.69
CA LEU A 368 7.87 -2.10 -37.38
C LEU A 368 7.28 -3.48 -37.10
N GLU A 369 6.19 -3.56 -36.32
CA GLU A 369 5.40 -4.78 -36.08
C GLU A 369 5.90 -5.80 -35.02
N SER A 370 6.71 -5.41 -34.04
CA SER A 370 7.04 -6.33 -32.92
C SER A 370 5.92 -6.40 -31.87
N THR A 371 5.58 -7.62 -31.44
CA THR A 371 4.69 -7.95 -30.34
C THR A 371 5.49 -8.41 -29.13
N LEU A 372 5.45 -7.62 -28.07
CA LEU A 372 5.86 -8.05 -26.74
C LEU A 372 4.57 -8.24 -25.94
N GLU A 373 4.40 -9.40 -25.32
CA GLU A 373 3.26 -9.69 -24.45
C GLU A 373 3.76 -10.16 -23.08
N GLY A 374 3.33 -9.47 -22.02
CA GLY A 374 3.75 -9.69 -20.65
C GLY A 374 4.45 -8.49 -20.02
N ASN A 375 5.01 -8.70 -18.84
CA ASN A 375 5.59 -7.65 -18.01
C ASN A 375 7.09 -7.48 -18.29
N LEU A 376 7.51 -6.22 -18.46
CA LEU A 376 8.92 -5.83 -18.45
C LEU A 376 9.27 -5.31 -17.06
N TYR A 377 9.87 -6.16 -16.22
CA TYR A 377 10.18 -5.86 -14.83
C TYR A 377 11.69 -5.62 -14.62
N ILE A 378 12.10 -4.36 -14.53
CA ILE A 378 13.48 -3.90 -14.38
C ILE A 378 13.60 -3.03 -13.10
N PRO A 379 13.48 -3.62 -11.91
CA PRO A 379 13.24 -2.88 -10.66
C PRO A 379 14.35 -1.91 -10.22
N THR A 380 15.58 -2.12 -10.67
CA THR A 380 16.77 -1.32 -10.29
C THR A 380 17.45 -0.66 -11.49
N GLY A 381 16.89 -0.80 -12.68
CA GLY A 381 17.44 -0.30 -13.93
C GLY A 381 16.45 0.57 -14.69
N ARG A 382 16.89 1.07 -15.84
CA ARG A 382 16.11 1.95 -16.70
C ARG A 382 15.67 1.23 -17.96
N ILE A 383 14.47 1.53 -18.43
CA ILE A 383 14.04 1.13 -19.78
C ILE A 383 13.89 2.38 -20.65
N GLU A 384 14.52 2.35 -21.81
CA GLU A 384 14.47 3.43 -22.80
C GLU A 384 13.86 2.93 -24.10
N PHE A 385 12.75 3.56 -24.50
CA PHE A 385 12.15 3.38 -25.82
C PHE A 385 12.63 4.52 -26.71
N THR A 386 13.43 4.19 -27.72
CA THR A 386 14.08 5.18 -28.59
C THR A 386 13.81 4.94 -30.09
N GLY A 387 14.05 5.96 -30.92
CA GLY A 387 13.92 5.83 -32.38
C GLY A 387 12.46 5.71 -32.86
N ASN A 388 12.21 4.93 -33.92
CA ASN A 388 10.86 4.67 -34.46
C ASN A 388 10.28 3.36 -33.88
N SER A 389 10.40 3.10 -32.58
CA SER A 389 9.92 1.82 -32.01
C SER A 389 8.40 1.74 -32.10
N THR A 390 7.83 0.73 -32.76
CA THR A 390 6.40 0.40 -32.70
C THR A 390 6.22 -0.90 -31.93
N VAL A 391 5.66 -0.82 -30.72
CA VAL A 391 5.15 -1.98 -30.00
C VAL A 391 3.63 -1.91 -30.10
N SER A 392 3.03 -2.86 -30.81
CA SER A 392 1.59 -2.88 -31.10
C SER A 392 1.07 -4.30 -31.07
N GLY A 393 -0.16 -4.51 -30.58
CA GLY A 393 -0.86 -5.80 -30.68
C GLY A 393 -0.72 -6.75 -29.48
N GLY A 394 0.01 -6.38 -28.41
CA GLY A 394 0.11 -7.16 -27.17
C GLY A 394 -0.05 -6.32 -25.89
N CYS A 395 -0.49 -6.92 -24.79
CA CYS A 395 -0.53 -6.23 -23.48
C CYS A 395 0.84 -6.30 -22.81
N THR A 396 1.64 -5.23 -22.95
CA THR A 396 2.91 -5.09 -22.23
C THR A 396 2.82 -4.07 -21.10
N GLN A 397 2.96 -4.49 -19.84
CA GLN A 397 3.15 -3.55 -18.73
C GLN A 397 4.63 -3.32 -18.47
N ILE A 398 4.99 -2.08 -18.15
CA ILE A 398 6.36 -1.66 -17.89
C ILE A 398 6.50 -1.27 -16.42
N ILE A 399 7.36 -1.99 -15.71
CA ILE A 399 7.68 -1.73 -14.30
C ILE A 399 9.21 -1.62 -14.21
N ALA A 400 9.74 -0.40 -14.05
CA ALA A 400 11.18 -0.19 -14.00
C ALA A 400 11.56 0.86 -12.95
N ASN A 401 12.84 0.98 -12.59
CA ASN A 401 13.29 2.07 -11.71
C ASN A 401 13.04 3.43 -12.36
N GLU A 402 13.42 3.57 -13.63
CA GLU A 402 13.19 4.75 -14.47
C GLU A 402 12.73 4.34 -15.88
N ILE A 403 11.89 5.15 -16.51
CA ILE A 403 11.31 4.87 -17.83
C ILE A 403 11.44 6.12 -18.71
N THR A 404 12.02 5.96 -19.90
CA THR A 404 12.18 7.07 -20.85
C THR A 404 11.58 6.70 -22.20
N PHE A 405 10.71 7.57 -22.70
CA PHE A 405 10.21 7.57 -24.07
C PHE A 405 10.85 8.76 -24.81
N THR A 406 11.63 8.47 -25.86
CA THR A 406 12.32 9.50 -26.65
C THR A 406 12.42 9.09 -28.13
N GLY A 407 12.71 10.02 -29.03
CA GLY A 407 12.71 9.79 -30.49
C GLY A 407 11.32 9.92 -31.10
N ASN A 408 10.94 9.04 -32.03
CA ASN A 408 9.64 8.96 -32.70
C ASN A 408 8.92 7.63 -32.35
N SER A 409 8.95 7.23 -31.09
CA SER A 409 8.42 5.94 -30.65
C SER A 409 6.89 5.93 -30.68
N LYS A 410 6.27 4.89 -31.23
CA LYS A 410 4.84 4.57 -31.10
C LYS A 410 4.65 3.40 -30.15
N MET A 411 3.92 3.56 -29.07
CA MET A 411 3.66 2.45 -28.16
C MET A 411 2.18 2.32 -27.89
N GLU A 412 1.65 1.11 -28.07
CA GLU A 412 0.35 0.69 -27.59
C GLU A 412 0.54 -0.34 -26.48
N THR A 413 -0.13 -0.15 -25.35
CA THR A 413 -0.15 -1.09 -24.23
C THR A 413 -1.54 -1.15 -23.63
N CYS A 414 -1.85 -2.30 -23.06
CA CYS A 414 -3.02 -2.55 -22.23
C CYS A 414 -2.59 -3.09 -20.86
N ALA A 415 -3.46 -2.89 -19.87
CA ALA A 415 -3.30 -3.52 -18.58
C ALA A 415 -3.52 -5.04 -18.69
N SER A 416 -2.61 -5.84 -18.10
CA SER A 416 -2.75 -7.30 -18.05
C SER A 416 -4.03 -7.68 -17.30
N PRO A 417 -4.79 -8.69 -17.77
CA PRO A 417 -5.96 -9.21 -17.05
C PRO A 417 -5.60 -10.07 -15.82
N THR A 418 -4.34 -10.52 -15.67
CA THR A 418 -3.93 -11.41 -14.56
C THR A 418 -3.12 -10.71 -13.48
N ASP A 419 -2.33 -9.70 -13.84
CA ASP A 419 -1.39 -9.00 -12.94
C ASP A 419 -1.66 -7.49 -12.94
N GLU A 420 -2.89 -7.12 -12.57
CA GLU A 420 -3.34 -5.73 -12.61
C GLU A 420 -2.64 -4.88 -11.55
N ILE A 421 -1.94 -3.83 -12.01
CA ILE A 421 -1.42 -2.78 -11.13
C ILE A 421 -2.56 -1.81 -10.87
N ILE A 422 -3.11 -1.81 -9.66
CA ILE A 422 -4.24 -0.93 -9.31
C ILE A 422 -3.75 0.32 -8.61
N VAL A 423 -4.04 1.49 -9.19
CA VAL A 423 -3.58 2.82 -8.75
C VAL A 423 -4.76 3.75 -8.51
N GLY A 424 -4.57 4.86 -7.81
CA GLY A 424 -5.68 5.80 -7.55
C GLY A 424 -6.77 5.26 -6.60
N LYS A 425 -6.48 4.21 -5.81
CA LYS A 425 -7.44 3.70 -4.80
C LYS A 425 -7.75 4.79 -3.78
N THR A 426 -9.01 4.90 -3.37
CA THR A 426 -9.45 5.79 -2.30
C THR A 426 -9.61 5.04 -0.99
N VAL A 427 -9.49 5.77 0.13
CA VAL A 427 -9.72 5.23 1.47
C VAL A 427 -10.91 5.98 2.06
N SER A 428 -11.91 5.25 2.54
CA SER A 428 -13.08 5.82 3.22
C SER A 428 -13.39 5.04 4.48
N LEU A 429 -13.70 5.73 5.58
CA LEU A 429 -14.33 5.10 6.74
C LEU A 429 -15.74 4.65 6.37
N ILE A 430 -16.09 3.41 6.70
CA ILE A 430 -17.39 2.80 6.38
C ILE A 430 -18.13 2.32 7.63
N GLU A 431 -17.45 2.24 8.76
CA GLU A 431 -18.00 1.89 10.07
C GLU A 431 -17.18 2.54 11.17
#